data_AF-A0A0P0WUL2-F1
#
_entry.id   AF-A0A0P0WUL2-F1
#
_cell.length_a   1.000
_cell.length_b   1.000
_cell.length_c   1.000
_cell.angle_alpha   90.00
_cell.angle_beta   90.00
_cell.angle_gamma   90.00
#
_symmetry.space_group_name_H-M   'P 1'
#
loop_
_entity.id
_entity.type
_entity.pdbx_description
1 polymer ?
#
loop_
_entity_poly.entity_id
_entity_poly.type
_entity_poly.pdbx_seq_one_letter_code
_entity_poly.pdbx_strand_id
1 'polypeptide(L)' 'MTEYWVSQGNKWCDFCKIYIANNPLSIRTHEIGKRHKDNVTKRLATMQKEGAAKEKEQQQAARALKQIEAVSL' A
#
# COMPACT_ATOMS: atom_id res chain seq x y z
N MET A 1 18.21 -4.73 -38.64
CA MET A 1 17.60 -4.70 -37.30
C MET A 1 17.75 -3.30 -36.77
N THR A 2 16.69 -2.51 -36.78
CA THR A 2 16.68 -1.14 -36.24
C THR A 2 16.54 -1.24 -34.73
N GLU A 3 17.60 -0.91 -34.00
CA GLU A 3 17.55 -0.80 -32.54
C GLU A 3 16.65 0.38 -32.18
N TYR A 4 15.46 0.06 -31.65
CA TYR A 4 14.53 1.04 -31.12
C TYR A 4 15.12 1.57 -29.81
N TRP A 5 15.55 2.83 -29.78
CA TRP A 5 15.99 3.45 -28.53
C TRP A 5 14.75 3.65 -27.65
N VAL A 6 14.59 2.78 -26.65
CA VAL A 6 13.59 2.94 -25.60
C VAL A 6 14.25 3.74 -24.48
N SER A 7 13.71 4.92 -24.17
CA SER A 7 14.13 5.68 -23.00
C SER A 7 14.04 4.77 -21.78
N GLN A 8 15.17 4.46 -21.16
CA GLN A 8 15.22 3.77 -19.87
C GLN A 8 14.68 4.74 -18.83
N GLY A 9 13.35 4.79 -18.69
CA GLY A 9 12.67 5.68 -17.76
C GLY A 9 13.05 5.39 -16.30
N ASN A 10 12.45 6.12 -15.37
CA ASN A 10 12.57 5.78 -13.95
C ASN A 10 11.37 4.95 -13.51
N LYS A 11 11.61 3.88 -12.75
CA LYS A 11 10.57 3.10 -12.08
C LYS A 11 10.23 3.74 -10.75
N TRP A 12 8.94 3.97 -10.50
CA TRP A 12 8.43 4.41 -9.21
C TRP A 12 8.29 3.23 -8.25
N CYS A 13 8.59 3.44 -6.97
CA CYS A 13 8.31 2.49 -5.90
C CYS A 13 7.26 3.05 -4.93
N ASP A 14 6.12 2.36 -4.79
CA ASP A 14 5.01 2.81 -3.94
C ASP A 14 5.32 2.77 -2.44
N PHE A 15 6.14 1.81 -1.99
CA PHE A 15 6.50 1.68 -0.58
C PHE A 15 7.52 2.72 -0.14
N CYS A 16 8.50 3.01 -1.00
CA CYS A 16 9.58 3.95 -0.69
C CYS A 16 9.28 5.38 -1.14
N LYS A 17 8.29 5.57 -2.03
CA LYS A 17 7.91 6.85 -2.66
C LYS A 17 9.11 7.56 -3.32
N ILE A 18 9.91 6.79 -4.05
CA ILE A 18 11.07 7.30 -4.80
C ILE A 18 11.09 6.76 -6.22
N TYR A 19 11.72 7.52 -7.10
CA TYR A 19 12.08 7.08 -8.44
C TYR A 19 13.42 6.34 -8.41
N ILE A 20 13.48 5.20 -9.10
CA ILE A 20 14.64 4.31 -9.22
C ILE A 20 14.94 4.18 -10.71
N ALA A 21 16.19 4.02 -11.10
CA ALA A 21 16.54 3.73 -12.48
C ALA A 21 15.87 2.42 -12.94
N ASN A 22 15.27 2.41 -14.14
CA ASN A 22 14.61 1.24 -14.72
C ASN A 22 15.64 0.24 -15.29
N ASN A 23 16.58 -0.21 -14.48
CA ASN A 23 17.46 -1.31 -14.82
C ASN A 23 17.28 -2.45 -13.81
N PRO A 24 17.39 -3.73 -14.24
CA PRO A 24 17.07 -4.87 -13.41
C PRO A 24 17.94 -4.97 -12.15
N LEU A 25 19.18 -4.48 -12.21
CA LEU A 25 20.08 -4.46 -11.06
C LEU A 25 19.61 -3.46 -10.00
N SER A 26 19.33 -2.21 -10.39
CA SER A 26 18.84 -1.16 -9.48
C SER A 26 17.51 -1.51 -8.84
N ILE A 27 16.62 -2.19 -9.58
CA ILE A 27 15.34 -2.67 -9.02
C ILE A 27 15.61 -3.75 -7.97
N ARG A 28 16.44 -4.75 -8.28
CA ARG A 28 16.78 -5.82 -7.32
C ARG A 28 17.49 -5.30 -6.08
N THR A 29 18.45 -4.40 -6.23
CA THR A 29 19.16 -3.82 -5.08
C THR A 29 18.24 -2.97 -4.22
N HIS A 30 17.28 -2.26 -4.84
CA HIS A 30 16.24 -1.53 -4.12
C HIS A 30 15.33 -2.46 -3.31
N GLU A 31 14.78 -3.51 -3.93
CA GLU A 31 13.84 -4.45 -3.30
C GLU A 31 14.49 -5.24 -2.15
N ILE A 32 15.77 -5.62 -2.29
CA ILE A 32 16.52 -6.34 -1.26
C ILE A 32 17.01 -5.39 -0.14
N GLY A 33 17.09 -4.08 -0.44
CA GLY A 33 17.57 -3.06 0.47
C GLY A 33 16.77 -2.96 1.76
N LYS A 34 17.48 -2.71 2.87
CA LYS A 34 16.88 -2.63 4.22
C LYS A 34 15.73 -1.61 4.30
N ARG A 35 15.91 -0.44 3.67
CA ARG A 35 14.88 0.62 3.62
C ARG A 35 13.57 0.13 2.99
N HIS A 36 13.64 -0.62 1.89
CA HIS A 36 12.44 -1.15 1.23
C HIS A 36 11.74 -2.16 2.13
N LYS A 37 12.48 -3.13 2.67
CA LYS A 37 11.95 -4.14 3.61
C LYS A 37 11.31 -3.51 4.84
N ASP A 38 11.96 -2.52 5.46
CA ASP A 38 11.43 -1.82 6.63
C ASP A 38 10.15 -1.04 6.31
N ASN A 39 10.05 -0.44 5.12
CA ASN A 39 8.84 0.26 4.70
C ASN A 39 7.69 -0.71 4.40
N VAL A 40 7.99 -1.86 3.79
CA VAL A 40 7.00 -2.91 3.53
C VAL A 40 6.47 -3.48 4.85
N THR A 41 7.32 -3.82 5.81
CA THR A 41 6.88 -4.36 7.11
C THR A 41 6.07 -3.33 7.90
N LYS A 42 6.48 -2.06 7.90
CA LYS A 42 5.70 -0.97 8.50
C LYS A 42 4.34 -0.83 7.82
N ARG A 43 4.29 -0.86 6.49
CA ARG A 43 3.03 -0.74 5.75
C ARG A 43 2.08 -1.89 6.07
N LEU A 44 2.58 -3.13 6.10
CA LEU A 44 1.80 -4.30 6.50
C LEU A 44 1.25 -4.13 7.93
N ALA A 45 2.09 -3.72 8.88
CA ALA A 45 1.66 -3.48 10.26
C ALA A 45 0.59 -2.37 10.37
N THR A 46 0.72 -1.29 9.60
CA THR A 46 -0.30 -0.23 9.56
C THR A 46 -1.61 -0.74 8.99
N MET A 47 -1.58 -1.49 7.90
CA MET A 47 -2.80 -2.01 7.27
C MET A 47 -3.56 -2.98 8.17
N GLN A 48 -2.84 -3.82 8.94
CA GLN A 48 -3.47 -4.71 9.92
C GLN A 48 -4.17 -3.93 11.06
N LYS A 49 -3.52 -2.88 11.57
CA LYS A 49 -4.11 -2.01 12.61
C LYS A 49 -5.31 -1.23 12.07
N GLU A 50 -5.21 -0.69 10.87
CA GLU A 50 -6.32 0.01 10.21
C GLU A 50 -7.49 -0.94 9.93
N GLY A 51 -7.23 -2.19 9.56
CA GLY A 51 -8.28 -3.20 9.38
C GLY A 51 -9.05 -3.48 10.67
N ALA A 52 -8.35 -3.68 11.78
CA ALA A 52 -8.98 -3.90 13.08
C ALA A 52 -9.77 -2.68 13.59
N ALA A 53 -9.28 -1.46 13.32
CA ALA A 53 -10.01 -0.24 13.65
C ALA A 53 -11.30 -0.11 12.82
N LYS A 54 -11.18 -0.32 11.49
CA LYS A 54 -12.32 -0.25 10.57
C LYS A 54 -13.40 -1.27 10.90
N GLU A 55 -13.04 -2.48 11.31
CA GLU A 55 -14.03 -3.50 11.69
C GLU A 55 -14.82 -3.07 12.93
N LYS A 56 -14.17 -2.45 13.92
CA LYS A 56 -14.88 -1.89 15.09
C LYS A 56 -15.80 -0.75 14.71
N GLU A 57 -15.34 0.18 13.87
CA GLU A 57 -16.16 1.28 13.37
C GLU A 57 -17.37 0.77 12.58
N GLN A 58 -17.18 -0.23 11.72
CA GLN A 58 -18.28 -0.86 10.97
C GLN A 58 -19.28 -1.55 11.89
N GLN A 59 -18.82 -2.25 12.93
CA GLN A 59 -19.72 -2.87 13.91
C GLN A 59 -20.50 -1.82 14.71
N GLN A 60 -19.88 -0.70 15.09
CA GLN A 60 -20.57 0.39 15.78
C GLN A 60 -21.59 1.07 14.86
N ALA A 61 -21.23 1.35 13.61
CA ALA A 61 -22.15 1.90 12.61
C ALA A 61 -23.33 0.96 12.38
N ALA A 62 -23.09 -0.35 12.23
CA ALA A 62 -24.15 -1.34 12.07
C ALA A 62 -25.08 -1.43 13.29
N ARG A 63 -24.55 -1.29 14.52
CA ARG A 63 -25.36 -1.24 15.74
C ARG A 63 -26.20 0.04 15.82
N ALA A 64 -25.62 1.19 15.47
CA ALA A 64 -26.33 2.48 15.45
C ALA A 64 -27.47 2.46 14.42
N LEU A 65 -27.23 1.92 13.22
CA LEU A 65 -28.26 1.75 12.20
C LEU A 65 -29.42 0.88 12.71
N LYS A 66 -29.13 -0.26 13.33
CA LYS A 66 -30.17 -1.12 13.94
C LYS A 66 -31.00 -0.41 15.01
N GLN A 67 -30.38 0.45 15.83
CA GLN A 67 -31.09 1.22 16.84
C GLN A 67 -32.02 2.28 16.22
N ILE A 68 -31.56 2.95 15.16
CA ILE A 68 -32.38 3.93 14.43
C ILE A 68 -33.59 3.26 13.76
N GLU A 69 -33.37 2.10 13.13
CA GLU A 69 -34.45 1.30 12.53
C GLU A 69 -35.47 0.83 13.56
N ALA A 70 -35.03 0.43 14.76
CA ALA A 70 -35.90 -0.04 15.82
C ALA A 70 -36.72 1.08 16.50
N VAL A 71 -36.27 2.33 16.45
CA VAL A 71 -36.97 3.50 17.03
C VAL A 71 -37.91 4.16 16.01
N SER A 72 -37.71 3.92 14.72
CA SER A 72 -38.55 4.47 13.64
C SER A 72 -39.76 3.60 13.29
N LEU A 73 -40.00 2.52 14.05
CA LEU A 73 -41.20 1.66 14.02
C LEU A 73 -42.02 1.89 15.28
#